data_AF-A0A2E5KGT8-F1
#
_entry.id   AF-A0A2E5KGT8-F1
#
_cell.length_a   1.000
_cell.length_b   1.000
_cell.length_c   1.000
_cell.angle_alpha   90.00
_cell.angle_beta   90.00
_cell.angle_gamma   90.00
#
_symmetry.space_group_name_H-M   'P 1'
#
loop_
_entity.id
_entity.type
_entity.pdbx_description
1 polymer ?
#
loop_
_entity_poly.entity_id
_entity_poly.type
_entity_poly.pdbx_seq_one_letter_code
_entity_poly.pdbx_strand_id
1 'polypeptide(L)'
;MTEIVQDLYVTELTISNVSNAPFIIDAVGSYPNKLIVTDEILQSWGIEPDRTLIGKNLILTLESLEDSENDVNLVQIDHLEKVIRRRYRYLSEPSFLEELEFVLSCNTPRISSEPNPCPNYQIKLSIKESDYDNLYNLSANTLLKLRCQLK
;
A
#
# COMPACT_ATOMS: atom_id res chain seq x y z
N MET A 1 -5.16 12.08 -14.05
CA MET A 1 -5.51 11.31 -12.84
C MET A 1 -4.71 10.04 -12.84
N THR A 2 -3.91 9.81 -11.80
CA THR A 2 -3.06 8.62 -11.68
C THR A 2 -3.77 7.61 -10.79
N GLU A 3 -3.95 6.40 -11.29
CA GLU A 3 -4.59 5.30 -10.56
C GLU A 3 -3.64 4.10 -10.56
N ILE A 4 -3.37 3.56 -9.38
CA ILE A 4 -2.50 2.40 -9.19
C ILE A 4 -3.33 1.30 -8.55
N VAL A 5 -3.39 0.14 -9.21
CA VAL A 5 -4.14 -1.02 -8.75
C VAL A 5 -3.18 -2.19 -8.52
N GLN A 6 -3.25 -2.80 -7.34
CA GLN A 6 -2.41 -3.93 -6.94
C GLN A 6 -3.20 -4.98 -6.16
N ASP A 7 -2.90 -6.26 -6.42
CA ASP A 7 -3.40 -7.38 -5.61
C ASP A 7 -2.45 -7.61 -4.42
N LEU A 8 -2.99 -7.69 -3.21
CA LEU A 8 -2.27 -8.02 -1.99
C LEU A 8 -2.85 -9.30 -1.35
N TYR A 9 -2.04 -10.33 -1.18
CA TYR A 9 -2.46 -11.56 -0.52
C TYR A 9 -2.41 -11.43 0.99
N VAL A 10 -3.53 -11.66 1.68
CA VAL A 10 -3.60 -11.56 3.15
C VAL A 10 -2.89 -12.74 3.79
N THR A 11 -1.81 -12.44 4.51
CA THR A 11 -0.99 -13.44 5.21
C THR A 11 -1.40 -13.60 6.67
N GLU A 12 -1.81 -12.50 7.32
CA GLU A 12 -2.16 -12.52 8.74
C GLU A 12 -3.27 -11.50 9.03
N LEU A 13 -4.12 -11.86 9.99
CA LEU A 13 -5.15 -10.98 10.53
C LEU A 13 -5.09 -11.06 12.07
N THR A 14 -4.83 -9.92 12.70
CA THR A 14 -4.93 -9.78 14.16
C THR A 14 -6.25 -9.10 14.52
N ILE A 15 -7.08 -9.84 15.26
CA ILE A 15 -8.33 -9.34 15.84
C ILE A 15 -8.12 -9.23 17.35
N SER A 16 -8.33 -8.04 17.91
CA SER A 16 -8.28 -7.83 19.35
C SER A 16 -9.64 -8.07 19.99
N ASN A 17 -9.65 -8.68 21.17
CA ASN A 17 -10.87 -8.88 21.97
C ASN A 17 -11.24 -7.62 22.79
N VAL A 18 -10.42 -6.57 22.72
CA VAL A 18 -10.69 -5.29 23.38
C VAL A 18 -11.60 -4.45 22.49
N SER A 19 -12.70 -3.96 23.05
CA SER A 19 -13.59 -3.03 22.34
C SER A 19 -12.81 -1.82 21.80
N ASN A 20 -13.06 -1.47 20.55
CA ASN A 20 -12.44 -0.34 19.83
C ASN A 20 -10.93 -0.49 19.56
N ALA A 21 -10.35 -1.68 19.77
CA ALA A 21 -8.99 -1.93 19.31
C ALA A 21 -8.98 -2.11 17.78
N PRO A 22 -7.95 -1.58 17.08
CA PRO A 22 -7.87 -1.68 15.63
C PRO A 22 -7.59 -3.12 15.18
N PHE A 23 -8.05 -3.44 13.98
CA PHE A 23 -7.69 -4.64 13.24
C PHE A 23 -6.37 -4.43 12.53
N ILE A 24 -5.54 -5.46 12.49
CA ILE A 24 -4.27 -5.43 11.78
C ILE A 24 -4.31 -6.49 10.69
N ILE A 25 -4.18 -6.06 9.45
CA ILE A 25 -4.07 -6.92 8.28
C ILE A 25 -2.65 -6.80 7.75
N ASP A 26 -1.91 -7.90 7.79
CA ASP A 26 -0.63 -8.01 7.09
C ASP A 26 -0.89 -8.73 5.75
N ALA A 27 -0.44 -8.10 4.67
CA ALA A 27 -0.67 -8.59 3.31
C ALA A 27 0.60 -8.44 2.46
N VAL A 28 0.74 -9.27 1.43
CA VAL A 28 1.95 -9.36 0.62
C VAL A 28 1.60 -9.26 -0.86
N GLY A 29 2.23 -8.29 -1.54
CA GLY A 29 2.32 -8.23 -3.00
C GLY A 29 3.74 -8.61 -3.44
N SER A 30 4.44 -7.70 -4.13
CA SER A 30 5.90 -7.81 -4.27
C SER A 30 6.65 -7.54 -2.97
N TYR A 31 6.01 -6.80 -2.04
CA TYR A 31 6.55 -6.38 -0.76
C TYR A 31 5.53 -6.64 0.36
N PRO A 32 5.98 -6.73 1.63
CA PRO A 32 5.07 -6.75 2.77
C PRO A 32 4.38 -5.40 2.95
N ASN A 33 3.10 -5.45 3.28
CA ASN A 33 2.21 -4.32 3.50
C ASN A 33 1.44 -4.52 4.81
N LYS A 34 1.12 -3.43 5.49
CA LYS A 34 0.37 -3.46 6.74
C LYS A 34 -0.76 -2.44 6.75
N LEU A 35 -1.96 -2.88 7.08
CA LEU A 35 -3.15 -2.05 7.21
C LEU A 35 -3.65 -2.16 8.64
N ILE A 36 -3.63 -1.06 9.39
CA ILE A 36 -4.18 -0.98 10.75
C ILE A 36 -5.43 -0.11 10.67
N VAL A 37 -6.60 -0.71 10.84
CA VAL A 37 -7.89 -0.10 10.52
C VAL A 37 -8.94 -0.34 11.60
N THR A 38 -9.96 0.50 11.64
CA THR A 38 -11.12 0.32 12.52
C THR A 38 -12.21 -0.51 11.84
N ASP A 39 -13.23 -0.91 12.60
CA ASP A 39 -14.39 -1.64 12.06
C ASP A 39 -15.12 -0.80 11.01
N GLU A 40 -15.26 0.51 11.25
CA GLU A 40 -15.94 1.41 10.31
C GLU A 40 -15.24 1.45 8.95
N ILE A 41 -13.91 1.39 8.93
CA ILE A 41 -13.13 1.38 7.68
C ILE A 41 -13.31 0.05 6.95
N LEU A 42 -13.25 -1.07 7.66
CA LEU A 42 -13.49 -2.40 7.06
C LEU A 42 -14.89 -2.52 6.47
N GLN A 43 -15.89 -2.02 7.19
CA GLN A 43 -17.27 -1.94 6.70
C GLN A 43 -17.37 -1.06 5.44
N SER A 44 -16.64 0.07 5.39
CA SER A 44 -16.58 0.92 4.19
C SER A 44 -15.99 0.22 2.97
N TRP A 45 -15.16 -0.80 3.20
CA TRP A 45 -14.58 -1.66 2.16
C TRP A 45 -15.41 -2.92 1.86
N GLY A 46 -16.50 -3.14 2.60
CA GLY A 46 -17.30 -4.37 2.52
C GLY A 46 -16.54 -5.61 2.98
N ILE A 47 -15.60 -5.47 3.90
CA ILE A 47 -14.77 -6.57 4.42
C ILE A 47 -15.21 -6.90 5.84
N GLU A 48 -15.55 -8.16 6.08
CA GLU A 48 -15.80 -8.64 7.44
C GLU A 48 -14.48 -9.04 8.12
N PRO A 49 -14.22 -8.58 9.36
CA PRO A 49 -13.00 -8.93 10.10
C PRO A 49 -13.10 -10.34 10.70
N ASP A 50 -13.03 -11.37 9.86
CA ASP A 50 -13.00 -12.75 10.29
C ASP A 50 -11.79 -13.52 9.77
N ARG A 51 -11.55 -14.71 10.33
CA ARG A 51 -10.39 -15.55 9.95
C ARG A 51 -10.46 -16.07 8.51
N THR A 52 -11.59 -15.96 7.82
CA THR A 52 -11.72 -16.37 6.42
C THR A 52 -11.06 -15.38 5.45
N LEU A 53 -10.72 -14.19 5.94
CA LEU A 53 -9.93 -13.20 5.21
C LEU A 53 -8.50 -13.68 4.93
N ILE A 54 -7.92 -14.50 5.81
CA ILE A 54 -6.58 -15.06 5.62
C ILE A 54 -6.58 -15.96 4.39
N GLY A 55 -5.62 -15.72 3.49
CA GLY A 55 -5.52 -16.44 2.23
C GLY A 55 -6.38 -15.89 1.09
N LYS A 56 -7.06 -14.77 1.31
CA LYS A 56 -7.76 -14.00 0.26
C LYS A 56 -6.84 -12.93 -0.32
N ASN A 57 -7.26 -12.36 -1.45
CA ASN A 57 -6.61 -11.21 -2.05
C ASN A 57 -7.43 -9.95 -1.80
N LEU A 58 -6.75 -8.89 -1.40
CA LEU A 58 -7.26 -7.54 -1.38
C LEU A 58 -6.83 -6.84 -2.66
N ILE A 59 -7.77 -6.18 -3.33
CA ILE A 59 -7.47 -5.26 -4.42
C ILE A 59 -7.30 -3.88 -3.80
N LEU A 60 -6.08 -3.38 -3.84
CA LEU A 60 -5.70 -2.07 -3.35
C LEU A 60 -5.65 -1.09 -4.53
N THR A 61 -6.37 0.01 -4.42
CA THR A 61 -6.39 1.10 -5.40
C THR A 61 -5.93 2.40 -4.75
N LEU A 62 -4.91 3.04 -5.33
CA LEU A 62 -4.45 4.37 -4.96
C LEU A 62 -4.81 5.36 -6.08
N GLU A 63 -5.58 6.39 -5.74
CA GLU A 63 -6.01 7.43 -6.67
C GLU A 63 -5.46 8.80 -6.23
N SER A 64 -4.83 9.55 -7.15
CA SER A 64 -4.41 10.92 -6.88
C SER A 64 -5.61 11.85 -6.69
N LEU A 65 -5.69 12.54 -5.55
CA LEU A 65 -6.72 13.56 -5.32
C LEU A 65 -6.26 14.94 -5.80
N GLU A 66 -7.17 15.69 -6.42
CA GLU A 66 -6.95 17.09 -6.80
C GLU A 66 -7.24 18.05 -5.64
N ASP A 67 -8.20 17.71 -4.76
CA ASP A 67 -8.60 18.51 -3.60
C ASP A 67 -8.54 17.69 -2.29
N SER A 68 -8.22 18.37 -1.18
CA SER A 68 -8.22 17.77 0.15
C SER A 68 -9.65 17.62 0.68
N GLU A 69 -10.29 16.50 0.40
CA GLU A 69 -11.47 16.08 1.16
C GLU A 69 -11.04 15.53 2.52
N ASN A 70 -11.87 15.74 3.56
CA ASN A 70 -11.71 15.08 4.85
C ASN A 70 -12.04 13.58 4.69
N ASP A 71 -11.11 12.82 4.14
CA ASP A 71 -11.19 11.37 4.00
C ASP A 71 -10.23 10.71 5.00
N VAL A 72 -10.69 9.65 5.66
CA VAL A 72 -9.90 8.88 6.63
C VAL A 72 -8.95 7.90 5.93
N ASN A 73 -9.20 7.59 4.66
CA ASN A 73 -8.41 6.66 3.85
C ASN A 73 -7.41 7.40 2.96
N LEU A 74 -6.63 8.31 3.54
CA LEU A 74 -5.61 9.07 2.84
C LEU A 74 -4.22 8.55 3.17
N VAL A 75 -3.38 8.46 2.13
CA VAL A 75 -1.96 8.18 2.25
C VAL A 75 -1.15 9.25 1.54
N GLN A 76 0.04 9.52 2.04
CA GLN A 76 1.01 10.38 1.38
C GLN A 76 2.16 9.51 0.86
N ILE A 77 2.73 9.92 -0.27
CA ILE A 77 3.95 9.31 -0.79
C ILE A 77 5.09 9.61 0.18
N ASP A 78 5.67 8.56 0.75
CA ASP A 78 6.86 8.63 1.61
C ASP A 78 8.12 8.52 0.76
N HIS A 79 8.12 7.59 -0.20
CA HIS A 79 9.28 7.35 -1.07
C HIS A 79 8.86 6.85 -2.45
N LEU A 80 9.53 7.35 -3.49
CA LEU A 80 9.34 6.93 -4.88
C LEU A 80 10.71 6.69 -5.51
N GLU A 81 10.99 5.45 -5.90
CA GLU A 81 12.33 5.01 -6.30
C GLU A 81 12.35 4.28 -7.63
N LYS A 82 13.40 4.52 -8.42
CA LYS A 82 13.79 3.72 -9.57
C LYS A 82 15.03 2.90 -9.19
N VAL A 83 14.90 1.59 -9.13
CA VAL A 83 15.95 0.65 -8.72
C VAL A 83 16.45 -0.12 -9.93
N ILE A 84 17.76 -0.14 -10.13
CA ILE A 84 18.41 -0.96 -11.17
C ILE A 84 19.06 -2.16 -10.50
N ARG A 85 18.53 -3.36 -10.73
CA ARG A 85 19.08 -4.61 -10.20
C ARG A 85 19.87 -5.33 -11.28
N ARG A 86 21.01 -5.90 -10.88
CA ARG A 86 21.83 -6.76 -11.75
C ARG A 86 21.72 -8.20 -11.30
N ARG A 87 21.11 -9.04 -12.12
CA ARG A 87 21.02 -10.47 -11.86
C ARG A 87 22.12 -11.20 -12.63
N TYR A 88 23.14 -11.62 -11.90
CA TYR A 88 24.26 -12.37 -12.47
C TYR A 88 23.83 -13.79 -12.82
N ARG A 89 24.14 -14.22 -14.05
CA ARG A 89 24.01 -15.59 -14.51
C ARG A 89 25.40 -16.22 -14.54
N TYR A 90 25.60 -17.22 -13.70
CA TYR A 90 26.83 -18.03 -13.72
C TYR A 90 26.69 -19.11 -14.81
N LEU A 91 26.96 -18.71 -16.06
CA LEU A 91 27.21 -19.61 -17.19
C LEU A 91 28.73 -19.72 -17.42
N SER A 92 29.15 -20.52 -18.39
CA SER A 92 30.56 -20.65 -18.82
C SER A 92 31.21 -19.31 -19.18
N GLU A 93 30.41 -18.30 -19.54
CA GLU A 93 30.82 -16.89 -19.61
C GLU A 93 29.96 -16.06 -18.64
N PRO A 94 30.56 -15.24 -17.75
CA PRO A 94 29.80 -14.42 -16.82
C PRO A 94 29.00 -13.35 -17.57
N SER A 95 27.68 -13.38 -17.40
CA SER A 95 26.77 -12.38 -17.93
C SER A 95 25.83 -11.88 -16.82
N PHE A 96 25.29 -10.68 -17.00
CA PHE A 96 24.25 -10.15 -16.12
C PHE A 96 23.07 -9.67 -16.94
N LEU A 97 21.89 -9.74 -16.33
CA LEU A 97 20.71 -9.03 -16.81
C LEU A 97 20.44 -7.84 -15.90
N GLU A 98 20.21 -6.68 -16.49
CA GLU A 98 19.68 -5.53 -15.76
C GLU A 98 18.17 -5.63 -15.72
N GLU A 99 17.61 -5.59 -14.52
CA GLU A 99 16.18 -5.54 -14.25
C GLU A 99 15.88 -4.17 -13.63
N LEU A 100 14.95 -3.43 -14.23
CA LEU A 100 14.47 -2.15 -13.73
C LEU A 100 13.23 -2.40 -12.88
N GLU A 101 13.25 -1.92 -11.64
CA GLU A 101 12.11 -1.95 -10.73
C GLU A 101 11.73 -0.52 -10.32
N PHE A 102 10.43 -0.24 -10.25
CA PHE A 102 9.91 1.04 -9.77
C PHE A 102 9.13 0.78 -8.49
N VAL A 103 9.48 1.48 -7.42
CA VAL A 103 8.97 1.21 -6.08
C VAL A 103 8.30 2.44 -5.51
N LEU A 104 7.07 2.26 -5.04
CA LEU A 104 6.30 3.27 -4.33
C LEU A 104 6.13 2.86 -2.87
N SER A 105 6.42 3.75 -1.94
CA SER A 105 6.10 3.61 -0.52
C SER A 105 5.18 4.75 -0.08
N CYS A 106 4.06 4.40 0.55
CA CYS A 106 3.06 5.34 1.04
C CYS A 106 2.73 5.06 2.51
N ASN A 107 2.51 6.12 3.28
CA ASN A 107 2.13 6.04 4.68
C ASN A 107 0.95 6.94 5.02
N THR A 108 0.21 6.64 6.09
CA THR A 108 -0.78 7.59 6.63
C THR A 108 -0.09 8.92 6.99
N PRO A 109 -0.66 10.08 6.58
CA PRO A 109 -0.16 11.39 7.00
C PRO A 109 -0.16 11.53 8.52
N ARG A 110 0.96 11.96 9.10
CA ARG A 110 1.04 12.20 10.55
C ARG A 110 0.49 13.57 10.91
N ILE A 111 -0.59 13.62 11.68
CA ILE A 111 -1.00 14.84 12.37
C ILE A 111 -0.21 14.90 13.68
N SER A 112 0.44 16.04 13.92
CA SER A 112 1.57 16.27 14.85
C SER A 112 1.44 15.89 16.34
N SER A 113 0.38 15.19 16.78
CA SER A 113 0.12 14.97 18.23
C SER A 113 -0.14 13.52 18.67
N GLU A 114 -0.30 12.55 17.77
CA GLU A 114 -0.54 11.15 18.18
C GLU A 114 0.60 10.20 17.77
N PRO A 115 1.02 9.29 18.66
CA PRO A 115 2.17 8.41 18.42
C PRO A 115 1.94 7.40 17.29
N ASN A 116 0.68 7.09 16.94
CA ASN A 116 0.29 6.36 15.73
C ASN A 116 -1.15 6.73 15.36
N PRO A 117 -1.41 7.41 14.24
CA PRO A 117 -2.77 7.68 13.79
C PRO A 117 -3.48 6.35 13.49
N CYS A 118 -4.77 6.23 13.78
CA CYS A 118 -5.62 5.17 13.27
C CYS A 118 -6.62 5.79 12.29
N PRO A 119 -6.67 5.35 11.01
CA PRO A 119 -5.95 4.20 10.45
C PRO A 119 -4.46 4.46 10.20
N ASN A 120 -3.65 3.39 10.24
CA ASN A 120 -2.23 3.41 9.87
C ASN A 120 -1.97 2.46 8.70
N TYR A 121 -1.62 3.03 7.56
CA TYR A 121 -1.28 2.31 6.35
C TYR A 121 0.23 2.37 6.14
N GLN A 122 0.85 1.21 5.91
CA GLN A 122 2.24 1.08 5.50
C GLN A 122 2.25 0.27 4.21
N ILE A 123 2.26 0.99 3.09
CA ILE A 123 2.06 0.41 1.77
C ILE A 123 3.35 0.51 0.98
N LYS A 124 3.82 -0.60 0.43
CA LYS A 124 4.95 -0.68 -0.47
C LYS A 124 4.59 -1.53 -1.69
N LEU A 125 4.68 -0.93 -2.86
CA LEU A 125 4.21 -1.51 -4.12
C LEU A 125 5.32 -1.48 -5.18
N SER A 126 5.34 -2.51 -6.02
CA SER A 126 6.01 -2.42 -7.32
C SER A 126 5.05 -1.77 -8.31
N ILE A 127 5.47 -0.72 -9.00
CA ILE A 127 4.65 0.03 -9.95
C ILE A 127 5.24 -0.05 -11.36
N LYS A 128 4.49 0.39 -12.37
CA LYS A 128 5.00 0.49 -13.75
C LYS A 128 5.77 1.79 -13.93
N GLU A 129 6.61 1.83 -14.96
CA GLU A 129 7.35 3.05 -15.36
C GLU A 129 6.38 4.23 -15.64
N SER A 130 5.27 3.96 -16.33
CA SER A 130 4.23 4.97 -16.58
C SER A 130 3.65 5.57 -15.30
N ASP A 131 3.46 4.75 -14.27
CA ASP A 131 2.91 5.19 -13.00
C ASP A 131 3.96 6.02 -12.26
N TYR A 132 5.23 5.59 -12.30
CA TYR A 132 6.36 6.32 -11.74
C TYR A 132 6.47 7.71 -12.34
N ASP A 133 6.47 7.85 -13.67
CA ASP A 133 6.59 9.13 -14.35
C ASP A 133 5.43 10.07 -13.98
N ASN A 134 4.21 9.54 -13.88
CA ASN A 134 3.05 10.31 -13.47
C ASN A 134 3.16 10.78 -12.00
N LEU A 135 3.58 9.91 -11.09
CA LEU A 135 3.76 10.23 -9.68
C LEU A 135 4.92 11.19 -9.42
N TYR A 136 6.01 11.06 -10.18
CA TYR A 136 7.19 11.92 -10.06
C TYR A 136 6.87 13.38 -10.38
N ASN A 137 5.86 13.61 -11.22
CA ASN A 137 5.36 14.94 -11.57
C ASN A 137 4.35 15.51 -10.55
N LEU A 138 3.92 14.74 -9.55
CA LEU A 138 3.01 15.23 -8.50
C LEU A 138 3.76 16.13 -7.51
N SER A 139 3.01 16.99 -6.83
CA SER A 139 3.57 17.79 -5.75
C SER A 139 3.96 16.91 -4.56
N ALA A 140 5.01 17.27 -3.82
CA ALA A 140 5.50 16.49 -2.67
C ALA A 140 4.44 16.26 -1.55
N ASN A 141 3.39 17.08 -1.52
CA ASN A 141 2.31 17.01 -0.54
C ASN A 141 1.00 16.45 -1.11
N THR A 142 1.04 15.85 -2.30
CA THR A 142 -0.15 15.24 -2.88
C THR A 142 -0.60 14.05 -2.03
N LEU A 143 -1.88 14.06 -1.66
CA LEU A 143 -2.54 12.97 -0.96
C LEU A 143 -3.13 12.01 -1.99
N LEU A 144 -3.01 10.72 -1.70
CA LEU A 144 -3.61 9.64 -2.48
C LEU A 144 -4.76 9.03 -1.66
N LYS A 145 -5.90 8.85 -2.31
CA LYS A 145 -7.02 8.11 -1.75
C LYS A 145 -6.75 6.63 -1.85
N LEU A 146 -6.81 5.95 -0.72
CA LEU A 146 -6.74 4.50 -0.62
C LEU A 146 -8.16 3.91 -0.67
N ARG A 147 -8.36 2.98 -1.59
CA ARG A 147 -9.52 2.08 -1.61
C ARG A 147 -9.04 0.65 -1.52
N CYS A 148 -9.79 -0.17 -0.81
CA CYS A 148 -9.53 -1.59 -0.68
C CYS A 148 -10.84 -2.34 -0.85
N GLN A 149 -10.78 -3.50 -1.50
CA GLN A 149 -11.92 -4.40 -1.66
C GLN A 149 -11.43 -5.86 -1.68
N LEU A 150 -12.29 -6.78 -1.25
CA LEU A 150 -12.00 -8.21 -1.33
C LEU A 150 -12.21 -8.72 -2.77
N LYS A 151 -11.31 -9.58 -3.25
CA LYS A 151 -11.41 -10.26 -4.54
C LYS A 151 -12.17 -11.58 -4.47
#